data_AF-A0A431UIY4-F1
#
_entry.id   AF-A0A431UIY4-F1
#
_cell.length_a   1.000
_cell.length_b   1.000
_cell.length_c   1.000
_cell.angle_alpha   90.00
_cell.angle_beta   90.00
_cell.angle_gamma   90.00
#
_symmetry.space_group_name_H-M   'P 1'
#
loop_
_entity.id
_entity.type
_entity.pdbx_description
1 polymer ?
#
loop_
_entity_poly.entity_id
_entity_poly.type
_entity_poly.pdbx_seq_one_letter_code
_entity_poly.pdbx_strand_id
1 'polypeptide(L)'
;MNSKGISFVETLLSISILFIIAGLLIPLSHNMKSLLYNKKLELHASETAYEAAKIIHNDYKTSGVNVIDDVEYYWFYDGRKICIEFKNLSGERKKCINQQGEV
;
A
#
# COMPACT_ATOMS: atom_id res chain seq x y z
N MET A 1 50.43 -29.66 10.13
CA MET A 1 49.26 -28.98 10.75
C MET A 1 48.28 -28.64 9.64
N ASN A 2 47.11 -29.28 9.61
CA ASN A 2 46.16 -29.26 8.47
C ASN A 2 45.35 -27.95 8.43
N SER A 3 45.94 -26.88 7.88
CA SER A 3 45.32 -25.56 7.74
C SER A 3 44.22 -25.50 6.65
N LYS A 4 44.15 -26.48 5.75
CA LYS A 4 43.16 -26.54 4.66
C LYS A 4 41.74 -26.86 5.17
N GLY A 5 41.62 -27.65 6.23
CA GLY A 5 40.32 -28.00 6.82
C GLY A 5 39.63 -26.82 7.51
N ILE A 6 40.40 -25.96 8.20
CA ILE A 6 39.85 -24.81 8.93
C ILE A 6 39.36 -23.72 7.95
N SER A 7 40.11 -23.45 6.87
CA SER A 7 39.71 -22.47 5.84
C SER A 7 38.45 -22.90 5.07
N PHE A 8 38.24 -24.19 4.84
CA PHE A 8 37.01 -24.70 4.22
C PHE A 8 35.78 -24.55 5.13
N VAL A 9 35.92 -24.81 6.43
CA VAL A 9 34.82 -24.64 7.40
C VAL A 9 34.46 -23.16 7.56
N GLU A 10 35.44 -22.27 7.58
CA GLU A 10 35.21 -20.81 7.68
C GLU A 10 34.50 -20.23 6.44
N THR A 11 34.90 -20.67 5.24
CA THR A 11 34.23 -20.26 3.99
C THR A 11 32.81 -20.82 3.91
N LEU A 12 32.59 -22.08 4.32
CA LEU A 12 31.25 -22.67 4.39
C LEU A 12 30.34 -21.93 5.39
N LEU A 13 30.89 -21.57 6.56
CA LEU A 13 30.17 -20.78 7.56
C LEU A 13 29.79 -19.40 6.99
N SER A 14 30.74 -18.71 6.36
CA SER A 14 30.51 -17.39 5.75
C SER A 14 29.43 -17.44 4.67
N ILE A 15 29.46 -18.46 3.81
CA ILE A 15 28.45 -18.68 2.77
C ILE A 15 27.07 -18.98 3.40
N SER A 16 27.01 -19.80 4.44
CA SER A 16 25.75 -20.09 5.14
C SER A 16 25.13 -18.83 5.76
N ILE A 17 25.95 -17.97 6.37
CA ILE A 17 25.49 -16.69 6.92
C ILE A 17 24.95 -15.79 5.80
N LEU A 18 25.63 -15.72 4.67
CA LEU A 18 25.14 -14.96 3.50
C LEU A 18 23.80 -15.49 3.01
N PHE A 19 23.62 -16.80 2.93
CA PHE A 19 22.33 -17.40 2.54
C PHE A 19 21.22 -17.11 3.55
N ILE A 20 21.51 -17.14 4.85
CA ILE A 20 20.54 -16.77 5.90
C ILE A 20 20.14 -15.30 5.75
N ILE A 21 21.11 -14.39 5.59
CA ILE A 21 20.85 -12.96 5.43
C ILE A 21 20.02 -12.69 4.16
N ALA A 22 20.41 -13.26 3.03
CA ALA A 22 19.66 -13.12 1.78
C ALA A 22 18.25 -13.71 1.90
N GLY A 23 18.12 -14.88 2.52
CA GLY A 23 16.85 -15.55 2.77
C GLY A 23 15.90 -14.75 3.67
N LEU A 24 16.41 -13.90 4.55
CA LEU A 24 15.61 -12.99 5.38
C LEU A 24 15.29 -11.67 4.69
N LEU A 25 16.23 -11.09 3.95
CA LEU A 25 16.06 -9.80 3.28
C LEU A 25 15.00 -9.86 2.17
N ILE A 26 14.94 -10.94 1.41
CA ILE A 26 13.96 -11.12 0.33
C ILE A 26 12.50 -11.04 0.83
N PRO A 27 12.05 -11.88 1.78
CA PRO A 27 10.68 -11.83 2.28
C PRO A 27 10.40 -10.52 3.03
N LEU A 28 11.37 -9.95 3.73
CA LEU A 28 11.20 -8.65 4.40
C LEU A 28 10.92 -7.53 3.39
N SER A 29 11.71 -7.45 2.32
CA SER A 29 11.52 -6.47 1.25
C SER A 29 10.16 -6.63 0.57
N HIS A 30 9.75 -7.87 0.30
CA HIS A 30 8.45 -8.15 -0.31
C HIS A 30 7.27 -7.67 0.56
N ASN A 31 7.30 -7.99 1.87
CA ASN A 31 6.27 -7.54 2.81
C ASN A 31 6.21 -6.01 2.89
N MET A 32 7.37 -5.34 2.94
CA MET A 32 7.44 -3.89 3.01
C MET A 32 6.88 -3.21 1.75
N LYS A 33 7.17 -3.76 0.56
CA LYS A 33 6.59 -3.27 -0.71
C LYS A 33 5.07 -3.38 -0.73
N SER A 34 4.52 -4.51 -0.28
CA SER A 34 3.06 -4.71 -0.20
C SER A 34 2.40 -3.72 0.76
N LEU A 35 3.00 -3.50 1.93
CA LEU A 35 2.50 -2.52 2.90
C LEU A 35 2.49 -1.10 2.33
N LEU A 36 3.60 -0.69 1.69
CA LEU A 36 3.72 0.64 1.08
C LEU A 36 2.71 0.82 -0.06
N TYR A 37 2.51 -0.20 -0.88
CA TYR A 37 1.52 -0.16 -1.94
C TYR A 37 0.10 0.04 -1.38
N ASN A 38 -0.28 -0.71 -0.36
CA ASN A 38 -1.59 -0.52 0.29
C ASN A 38 -1.74 0.87 0.92
N LYS A 39 -0.69 1.39 1.55
CA LYS A 39 -0.69 2.75 2.11
C LYS A 39 -0.81 3.82 1.02
N LYS A 40 -0.19 3.61 -0.14
CA LYS A 40 -0.32 4.50 -1.31
C LYS A 40 -1.77 4.52 -1.80
N LEU A 41 -2.42 3.38 -1.95
CA LEU A 41 -3.83 3.32 -2.36
C LEU A 41 -4.76 4.04 -1.38
N GLU A 42 -4.54 3.85 -0.08
CA GLU A 42 -5.29 4.55 0.99
C GLU A 42 -5.09 6.07 0.96
N LEU A 43 -3.91 6.55 0.57
CA LEU A 43 -3.61 7.96 0.38
C LEU A 43 -4.37 8.53 -0.83
N HIS A 44 -4.35 7.82 -1.96
CA HIS A 44 -5.12 8.23 -3.16
C HIS A 44 -6.64 8.19 -2.94
N ALA A 45 -7.14 7.30 -2.09
CA ALA A 45 -8.54 7.35 -1.67
C ALA A 45 -8.88 8.65 -0.90
N SER A 46 -7.97 9.11 -0.03
CA SER A 46 -8.10 10.39 0.67
C SER A 46 -7.94 11.60 -0.27
N GLU A 47 -7.04 11.54 -1.24
CA GLU A 47 -6.90 12.54 -2.30
C GLU A 47 -8.19 12.64 -3.12
N THR A 48 -8.76 11.49 -3.51
CA THR A 48 -10.05 11.40 -4.21
C THR A 48 -11.18 12.00 -3.39
N ALA A 49 -11.19 11.77 -2.07
CA ALA A 49 -12.18 12.39 -1.18
C ALA A 49 -12.12 13.92 -1.20
N TYR A 50 -10.90 14.46 -1.20
CA TYR A 50 -10.67 15.91 -1.23
C TYR A 50 -11.13 16.52 -2.57
N GLU A 51 -10.76 15.88 -3.69
CA GLU A 51 -11.21 16.33 -5.01
C GLU A 51 -12.73 16.17 -5.17
N ALA A 52 -13.32 15.08 -4.67
CA ALA A 52 -14.77 14.91 -4.62
C ALA A 52 -15.45 16.03 -3.82
N ALA A 53 -14.90 16.45 -2.68
CA ALA A 53 -15.44 17.56 -1.90
C ALA A 53 -15.48 18.88 -2.70
N LYS A 54 -14.44 19.16 -3.49
CA LYS A 54 -14.41 20.32 -4.40
C LYS A 54 -15.47 20.21 -5.49
N ILE A 55 -15.61 19.04 -6.10
CA ILE A 55 -16.61 18.78 -7.15
C ILE A 55 -18.04 18.92 -6.58
N ILE A 56 -18.32 18.38 -5.39
CA ILE A 56 -19.63 18.50 -4.74
C ILE A 56 -19.98 19.98 -4.50
N HIS A 57 -19.00 20.77 -4.06
CA HIS A 57 -19.21 22.20 -3.79
C HIS A 57 -19.41 23.02 -5.06
N ASN A 58 -18.69 22.72 -6.15
CA ASN A 58 -18.69 23.55 -7.36
C ASN A 58 -19.71 23.10 -8.42
N ASP A 59 -19.87 21.78 -8.59
CA ASP A 59 -20.66 21.18 -9.68
C ASP A 59 -21.93 20.49 -9.18
N TYR A 60 -22.17 20.43 -7.86
CA TYR A 60 -23.29 19.73 -7.23
C TYR A 60 -23.43 18.24 -7.59
N LYS A 61 -22.35 17.61 -8.07
CA LYS A 61 -22.34 16.17 -8.35
C LYS A 61 -22.22 15.39 -7.05
N THR A 62 -22.99 14.31 -6.94
CA THR A 62 -23.02 13.45 -5.75
C THR A 62 -22.25 12.14 -5.95
N SER A 63 -21.70 11.89 -7.13
CA SER A 63 -20.86 10.71 -7.40
C SER A 63 -19.95 10.95 -8.60
N GLY A 64 -18.92 10.12 -8.69
CA GLY A 64 -17.99 10.12 -9.80
C GLY A 64 -16.94 9.03 -9.66
N VAL A 65 -16.01 9.02 -10.61
CA VAL A 65 -14.84 8.13 -10.61
C VAL A 65 -13.60 8.96 -10.85
N ASN A 66 -12.57 8.72 -10.06
CA ASN A 66 -11.22 9.23 -10.30
C ASN A 66 -10.31 8.05 -10.62
N VAL A 67 -9.46 8.22 -11.63
CA VAL A 67 -8.47 7.21 -12.00
C VAL A 67 -7.08 7.75 -11.67
N ILE A 68 -6.39 7.08 -10.76
CA ILE A 68 -5.03 7.44 -10.35
C ILE A 68 -4.17 6.19 -10.46
N ASP A 69 -3.07 6.27 -11.21
CA ASP A 69 -2.17 5.15 -11.47
C ASP A 69 -2.87 3.88 -11.98
N ASP A 70 -3.82 4.04 -12.92
CA ASP A 70 -4.63 2.95 -13.49
C ASP A 70 -5.53 2.22 -12.47
N VAL A 71 -5.75 2.83 -11.30
CA VAL A 71 -6.69 2.35 -10.28
C VAL A 71 -7.92 3.26 -10.25
N GLU A 72 -9.09 2.65 -10.33
CA GLU A 72 -10.37 3.35 -10.25
C GLU A 72 -10.80 3.55 -8.79
N TYR A 73 -11.13 4.80 -8.46
CA TYR A 73 -11.65 5.22 -7.17
C TYR A 73 -13.06 5.77 -7.39
N TYR A 74 -14.05 4.94 -7.09
CA TYR A 74 -15.45 5.31 -7.20
C TYR A 74 -15.85 6.06 -5.94
N TRP A 75 -16.31 7.30 -6.08
CA TRP A 75 -16.73 8.10 -4.95
C TRP A 75 -18.21 8.45 -5.05
N PHE A 76 -18.86 8.51 -3.89
CA PHE A 76 -20.23 8.97 -3.76
C PHE A 76 -20.42 9.76 -2.47
N TYR A 77 -21.38 10.67 -2.49
CA TYR A 77 -21.76 11.54 -1.39
C TYR A 77 -23.20 11.28 -1.01
N ASP A 78 -23.43 10.93 0.26
CA ASP A 78 -24.75 10.58 0.78
C ASP A 78 -25.46 11.76 1.50
N GLY A 79 -24.92 12.97 1.37
CA GLY A 79 -25.40 14.16 2.08
C GLY A 79 -24.73 14.39 3.44
N ARG A 80 -23.97 13.43 3.98
CA ARG A 80 -23.25 13.57 5.26
C ARG A 80 -21.78 13.18 5.18
N LYS A 81 -21.45 12.18 4.38
CA LYS A 81 -20.09 11.66 4.21
C LYS A 81 -19.79 11.38 2.74
N ILE A 82 -18.51 11.48 2.41
CA ILE A 82 -17.97 11.10 1.11
C ILE A 82 -17.34 9.72 1.29
N CYS A 83 -17.79 8.74 0.52
CA CYS A 83 -17.25 7.39 0.56
C CYS A 83 -16.58 7.05 -0.77
N ILE A 84 -15.42 6.40 -0.68
CA ILE A 84 -14.55 6.04 -1.79
C ILE A 84 -14.39 4.54 -1.78
N GLU A 85 -14.72 3.91 -2.88
CA GLU A 85 -14.61 2.48 -3.13
C GLU A 85 -13.46 2.25 -4.11
N PHE A 86 -12.53 1.38 -3.72
CA PHE A 86 -11.34 1.06 -4.50
C PHE A 86 -10.88 -0.37 -4.21
N LYS A 87 -10.03 -0.91 -5.08
CA LYS A 87 -9.48 -2.25 -4.92
C LYS A 87 -8.03 -2.20 -4.44
N ASN A 88 -7.71 -2.94 -3.39
CA ASN A 88 -6.34 -3.17 -2.95
C ASN A 88 -5.92 -4.63 -3.09
N LEU A 89 -4.73 -4.98 -2.61
CA LEU A 89 -4.20 -6.35 -2.67
C LEU A 89 -5.05 -7.36 -1.87
N SER A 90 -5.87 -6.90 -0.93
CA SER A 90 -6.73 -7.72 -0.07
C SER A 90 -8.18 -7.79 -0.57
N GLY A 91 -8.54 -7.07 -1.63
CA GLY A 91 -9.89 -7.05 -2.21
C GLY A 91 -10.50 -5.65 -2.29
N GLU A 92 -11.82 -5.60 -2.25
CA GLU A 92 -12.56 -4.34 -2.25
C GLU A 92 -12.45 -3.63 -0.90
N ARG A 93 -12.18 -2.33 -0.95
CA ARG A 93 -12.04 -1.45 0.20
C ARG A 93 -12.95 -0.25 0.01
N LYS A 94 -13.46 0.22 1.15
CA LYS A 94 -14.29 1.41 1.22
C LYS A 94 -13.75 2.30 2.32
N LYS A 95 -13.53 3.57 1.99
CA LYS A 95 -13.09 4.60 2.92
C LYS A 95 -14.11 5.72 2.94
N CYS A 96 -14.64 6.05 4.11
CA CYS A 96 -15.61 7.12 4.26
C CYS A 96 -15.03 8.25 5.11
N ILE A 97 -15.27 9.48 4.68
CA ILE A 97 -14.77 10.70 5.34
C ILE A 97 -15.94 11.64 5.57
N ASN A 98 -16.05 12.18 6.78
CA ASN A 98 -16.98 13.24 7.16
C ASN A 98 -16.22 14.53 7.54
N GLN A 99 -16.95 15.56 7.99
CA GLN A 99 -16.34 16.83 8.41
C GLN A 99 -15.42 16.73 9.64
N GLN A 100 -15.49 15.64 10.41
CA GLN A 100 -14.64 15.38 11.58
C GLN A 100 -13.47 14.41 11.30
N GLY A 101 -13.39 13.80 10.12
CA GLY A 101 -12.33 12.87 9.75
C GLY A 101 -12.82 11.57 9.12
N GLU A 102 -11.99 10.52 9.17
CA GLU A 102 -12.34 9.17 8.70
C GLU A 102 -13.35 8.52 9.66
N VAL A 103 -14.36 7.83 9.11
CA VAL A 103 -15.51 7.26 9.84
C VAL A 103 -15.67 5.76 9.61
#